data_AF-A0A4U7BDL1-F1
#
_entry.id   AF-A0A4U7BDL1-F1
#
_cell.length_a   1.000
_cell.length_b   1.000
_cell.length_c   1.000
_cell.angle_alpha   90.00
_cell.angle_beta   90.00
_cell.angle_gamma   90.00
#
_symmetry.space_group_name_H-M   'P 1'
#
loop_
_entity.id
_entity.type
_entity.pdbx_description
1 polymer ?
#
loop_
_entity_poly.entity_id
_entity_poly.type
_entity_poly.pdbx_seq_one_letter_code
_entity_poly.pdbx_strand_id
1 'polypeptide(L)' 'MKFKRGILLAATANSAFTLGTMMINLLEIMPRKIDIFYILCDDLSPKDKQIMLNLATGGGALR' A
#
# COMPACT_ATOMS: atom_id res chain seq x y z
N MET A 1 21.76 -3.02 -1.82
CA MET A 1 20.45 -2.88 -1.13
C MET A 1 19.34 -2.94 -2.16
N LYS A 2 18.41 -3.90 -2.03
CA LYS A 2 17.48 -4.32 -3.10
C LYS A 2 16.20 -3.45 -3.21
N PHE A 3 15.96 -2.55 -2.25
CA PHE A 3 14.86 -1.59 -2.27
C PHE A 3 15.43 -0.23 -1.86
N LYS A 4 15.50 0.71 -2.81
CA LYS A 4 16.08 2.05 -2.59
C LYS A 4 15.02 3.09 -2.20
N ARG A 5 13.75 2.85 -2.51
CA ARG A 5 12.66 3.82 -2.34
C ARG A 5 11.46 3.18 -1.65
N GLY A 6 11.48 3.22 -0.32
CA GLY A 6 10.38 2.75 0.52
C GLY A 6 9.49 3.90 1.00
N ILE A 7 8.19 3.63 1.17
CA ILE A 7 7.23 4.54 1.80
C ILE A 7 6.67 3.86 3.05
N LEU A 8 6.68 4.55 4.18
CA LEU A 8 5.99 4.13 5.41
C LEU A 8 4.66 4.87 5.52
N LEU A 9 3.57 4.11 5.62
CA LEU A 9 2.24 4.62 5.94
C LEU A 9 1.90 4.16 7.36
N ALA A 10 1.57 5.12 8.23
CA ALA A 10 1.17 4.85 9.60
C ALA A 10 -0.24 5.38 9.83
N ALA A 11 -1.10 4.57 10.43
CA ALA A 11 -2.47 4.96 10.74
C ALA A 11 -2.98 4.27 12.00
N THR A 12 -4.01 4.85 12.60
CA THR A 12 -4.76 4.28 13.72
C THR A 12 -5.94 3.45 13.18
N ALA A 13 -6.80 2.95 14.08
CA ALA A 13 -7.93 2.12 13.71
C ALA A 13 -8.86 2.70 12.63
N ASN A 14 -9.51 1.81 11.87
CA ASN A 14 -10.47 2.01 10.79
C ASN A 14 -9.90 2.73 9.56
N SER A 15 -8.59 2.61 9.32
CA SER A 15 -7.91 3.37 8.26
C SER A 15 -7.64 2.57 6.98
N ALA A 16 -8.12 1.33 6.86
CA ALA A 16 -7.84 0.44 5.72
C ALA A 16 -8.21 1.08 4.37
N PHE A 17 -9.36 1.75 4.29
CA PHE A 17 -9.81 2.46 3.09
C PHE A 17 -8.87 3.62 2.73
N THR A 18 -8.54 4.47 3.70
CA THR A 18 -7.64 5.63 3.51
C THR A 18 -6.24 5.18 3.11
N LEU A 19 -5.71 4.13 3.73
CA LEU A 19 -4.42 3.55 3.38
C LEU A 19 -4.43 3.00 1.95
N GLY A 20 -5.47 2.25 1.57
CA GLY A 20 -5.61 1.69 0.22
C GLY A 20 -5.69 2.78 -0.86
N THR A 21 -6.50 3.81 -0.65
CA THR A 21 -6.61 4.95 -1.59
C THR A 21 -5.29 5.72 -1.71
N MET A 22 -4.58 5.93 -0.60
CA MET A 22 -3.27 6.57 -0.62
C MET A 22 -2.23 5.74 -1.39
N MET A 23 -2.22 4.41 -1.21
CA MET A 23 -1.36 3.51 -1.98
C MET A 23 -1.63 3.60 -3.48
N ILE A 24 -2.90 3.60 -3.90
CA ILE A 24 -3.28 3.72 -5.31
C ILE A 24 -2.79 5.05 -5.89
N ASN A 25 -3.06 6.16 -5.22
CA ASN A 25 -2.63 7.49 -5.69
C ASN A 25 -1.11 7.59 -5.82
N LEU A 26 -0.36 7.04 -4.85
CA LEU A 26 1.10 7.04 -4.90
C LEU A 26 1.64 6.16 -6.03
N LEU A 27 1.03 5.00 -6.28
CA LEU A 27 1.37 4.11 -7.38
C LEU A 27 1.07 4.74 -8.75
N GLU A 28 0.00 5.53 -8.86
CA GLU A 28 -0.38 6.25 -10.07
C GLU A 28 0.55 7.44 -10.36
N ILE A 29 0.86 8.26 -9.36
CA ILE A 29 1.72 9.46 -9.51
C ILE A 29 3.20 9.08 -9.65
N MET A 30 3.64 7.99 -9.01
CA MET A 30 5.04 7.55 -8.96
C MET A 30 5.23 6.11 -9.47
N PRO A 31 4.81 5.80 -10.72
CA PRO A 31 4.82 4.45 -11.23
C PRO A 31 6.24 3.88 -11.28
N ARG A 32 6.42 2.66 -10.77
CA ARG A 32 7.70 1.94 -10.72
C ARG A 32 8.82 2.67 -9.96
N LYS A 33 8.48 3.68 -9.15
CA LYS A 33 9.44 4.39 -8.30
C LYS A 33 9.36 3.98 -6.83
N ILE A 34 8.32 3.25 -6.44
CA ILE A 34 8.13 2.77 -5.07
C ILE A 34 8.43 1.27 -5.07
N ASP A 35 9.44 0.89 -4.29
CA ASP A 35 9.92 -0.48 -4.19
C ASP A 35 9.15 -1.27 -3.13
N ILE A 36 8.72 -0.59 -2.06
CA ILE A 36 8.07 -1.21 -0.90
C ILE A 36 7.17 -0.21 -0.18
N PHE A 37 6.01 -0.68 0.29
CA PHE A 37 5.18 0.00 1.28
C PHE A 37 5.33 -0.71 2.62
N TYR A 38 5.72 0.04 3.64
CA TYR A 38 5.63 -0.39 5.04
C TYR A 38 4.31 0.17 5.59
N ILE A 39 3.50 -0.68 6.23
CA ILE A 39 2.23 -0.26 6.80
C ILE A 39 2.23 -0.56 8.29
N LEU A 40 2.11 0.50 9.10
CA LEU A 40 1.97 0.44 10.55
C LEU A 40 0.54 0.82 10.90
N CYS A 41 -0.28 -0.19 11.19
CA CYS A 41 -1.71 -0.01 11.51
C CYS A 41 -2.16 -1.17 12.40
N ASP A 42 -2.86 -0.86 13.49
CA ASP A 42 -3.14 -1.83 14.55
C ASP A 42 -4.23 -2.86 14.18
N ASP A 43 -5.08 -2.53 13.22
CA ASP A 43 -6.36 -3.22 13.02
C ASP A 43 -6.62 -3.69 11.58
N LEU A 44 -5.57 -3.88 10.78
CA LEU A 44 -5.73 -4.46 9.44
C LEU A 44 -6.09 -5.94 9.52
N SER A 45 -7.27 -6.29 8.99
CA SER A 45 -7.68 -7.67 8.85
C SER A 45 -6.78 -8.42 7.85
N PRO A 46 -6.76 -9.76 7.87
CA PRO A 46 -6.07 -10.55 6.85
C PRO A 46 -6.52 -10.21 5.42
N LYS A 47 -7.81 -9.89 5.25
CA LYS A 47 -8.39 -9.47 3.97
C LYS A 47 -7.82 -8.13 3.51
N ASP A 48 -7.71 -7.14 4.40
CA ASP A 48 -7.15 -5.82 4.07
C ASP A 48 -5.69 -5.94 3.65
N LYS A 49 -4.90 -6.74 4.39
CA LYS A 49 -3.50 -7.02 4.04
C LYS A 49 -3.37 -7.65 2.66
N GLN A 50 -4.24 -8.61 2.33
CA GLN A 50 -4.24 -9.24 1.02
C GLN A 50 -4.61 -8.26 -0.10
N ILE A 51 -5.61 -7.39 0.12
CA ILE A 51 -5.99 -6.35 -0.85
C ILE A 51 -4.82 -5.39 -1.06
N MET A 52 -4.19 -4.89 0.01
CA MET A 52 -3.04 -3.98 -0.08
C MET A 52 -1.85 -4.62 -0.81
N LEU A 53 -1.60 -5.91 -0.60
CA LEU A 53 -0.58 -6.66 -1.35
C LEU A 53 -0.93 -6.74 -2.85
N ASN A 54 -2.20 -7.00 -3.19
CA ASN A 54 -2.67 -7.04 -4.58
C ASN A 54 -2.54 -5.67 -5.26
N LEU A 55 -2.79 -4.58 -4.53
CA LEU A 55 -2.55 -3.21 -5.01
C LEU A 55 -1.07 -2.98 -5.33
N ALA A 56 -0.18 -3.31 -4.39
CA ALA A 56 1.26 -3.10 -4.55
C ALA A 56 1.90 -3.93 -5.68
N THR A 57 1.34 -5.12 -5.96
CA THR A 57 1.84 -6.04 -6.99
C THR A 57 1.17 -5.87 -8.35
N GLY A 58 0.24 -4.91 -8.48
CA GLY A 58 -0.47 -4.62 -9.73
C GLY A 58 -1.55 -5.65 -10.10
N GLY A 59 -1.92 -6.54 -9.16
CA GLY A 59 -2.90 -7.61 -9.39
C GLY A 59 -4.37 -7.19 -9.25
N GLY A 60 -4.66 -5.98 -8.74
CA GLY A 60 -6.02 -5.64 -8.27
C GLY A 60 -6.69 -4.38 -8.78
N ALA A 61 -6.00 -3.40 -9.38
CA ALA A 61 -6.59 -2.06 -9.55
C ALA A 61 -6.57 -1.45 -10.95
N LEU A 62 -5.81 -2.00 -11.91
CA LEU A 62 -5.73 -1.43 -13.26
C LEU A 62 -5.62 -2.54 -14.31
N ARG A 63 -6.76 -3.14 -14.62
CA ARG A 63 -7.06 -3.71 -15.94
C ARG A 63 -8.33 -3.05 -16.45
#